data_AF-A0A9R1QU87-F1
#
_entry.id   AF-A0A9R1QU87-F1
#
_cell.length_a   1.000
_cell.length_b   1.000
_cell.length_c   1.000
_cell.angle_alpha   90.00
_cell.angle_beta   90.00
_cell.angle_gamma   90.00
#
_symmetry.space_group_name_H-M   'P 1'
#
loop_
_entity.id
_entity.type
_entity.pdbx_description
1 polymer ?
#
loop_
_entity_poly.entity_id
_entity_poly.type
_entity_poly.pdbx_seq_one_letter_code
_entity_poly.pdbx_strand_id
1 'polypeptide(L)'
;MIQLFLQVPTDDGNVDTDAVRARRSLLDKAESVIKSVVRSGGRYEARMWLCSTISSIHLLDPRDQRDLFLDLLEMKDSRRDVAARLLRMIFDKKPVKAGSVLAKKCHMLEKFFQGNPERILQWFCHFAATGESAHKKGARALAQFAFVNRDVCWEELEWKGRHGQSPAVVATKPHYFRDLDVLQTVENFLEYVPDFWSSEELADSVKDGEILQIDTEYFVDQFVYLMYEGNFKDVWQVVEDFLMEEQFSTLSQYILIHLDEQRLLHFLKTLGKLISPNAQCTKLAFPCCWLEVLLSAHIDQISLDELILLNCVIAKGRQLWHLMNDEEHEEERRRMDELVRTMNDLTDADHFALIKDFMGTKFPDALKWIGIQSWVIFCGLSKLCKSADSCESLFTGNSIEFRKAYDYSLVQNDGCSVSHTSDTDDKDLTRSSHKKRKRDKKRRRHRYDSDEDNVDQLLELGTFTGKRAIESQCGSWYLSTDDFSAPWDIADIPDHLSTCYLRVWLKWACFR
;
A
#
# COMPACT_ATOMS: atom_id res chain seq x y z
N MET A 1 18.91 -34.00 2.90
CA MET A 1 17.78 -33.50 2.08
C MET A 1 16.98 -32.59 2.98
N ILE A 2 16.52 -31.42 2.55
CA ILE A 2 15.80 -30.52 3.49
C ILE A 2 14.44 -31.12 3.84
N GLN A 3 14.24 -31.41 5.13
CA GLN A 3 12.93 -31.76 5.68
C GLN A 3 12.13 -30.48 5.98
N LEU A 4 10.86 -30.48 5.55
CA LEU A 4 9.98 -29.32 5.61
C LEU A 4 9.03 -29.32 6.79
N PHE A 5 8.90 -30.43 7.54
CA PHE A 5 8.09 -30.53 8.75
C PHE A 5 6.67 -29.93 8.59
N LEU A 6 5.98 -30.30 7.51
CA LEU A 6 4.67 -29.71 7.15
C LEU A 6 3.49 -30.30 7.93
N GLN A 7 3.74 -31.23 8.85
CA GLN A 7 2.73 -31.87 9.69
C GLN A 7 3.23 -31.95 11.14
N VAL A 8 2.29 -31.87 12.08
CA VAL A 8 2.60 -32.05 13.50
C VAL A 8 2.59 -33.54 13.83
N PRO A 9 3.67 -34.10 14.39
CA PRO A 9 3.72 -35.51 14.76
C PRO A 9 2.67 -35.89 15.81
N THR A 10 2.16 -37.13 15.72
CA THR A 10 1.18 -37.67 16.67
C THR A 10 1.80 -38.36 17.89
N ASP A 11 3.09 -38.68 17.85
CA ASP A 11 3.80 -39.39 18.93
C ASP A 11 5.18 -38.77 19.21
N ASP A 12 5.60 -38.85 20.47
CA ASP A 12 6.93 -38.41 20.93
C ASP A 12 7.93 -39.53 20.63
N GLY A 13 8.50 -39.49 19.43
CA GLY A 13 9.55 -40.43 19.00
C GLY A 13 10.85 -40.30 19.82
N ASN A 14 11.85 -41.10 19.46
CA ASN A 14 13.18 -41.00 20.07
C ASN A 14 13.85 -39.68 19.67
N VAL A 15 14.20 -38.84 20.65
CA VAL A 15 14.75 -37.49 20.44
C VAL A 15 16.26 -37.49 20.66
N ASP A 16 17.01 -36.99 19.66
CA ASP A 16 18.41 -36.63 19.81
C ASP A 16 18.53 -35.20 20.40
N THR A 17 18.76 -35.15 21.71
CA THR A 17 18.90 -33.88 22.43
C THR A 17 20.11 -33.04 21.99
N ASP A 18 21.15 -33.68 21.46
CA ASP A 18 22.34 -32.97 20.97
C ASP A 18 22.05 -32.30 19.63
N ALA A 19 21.29 -32.97 18.76
CA ALA A 19 20.80 -32.40 17.50
C ALA A 19 19.88 -31.19 17.73
N VAL A 20 18.95 -31.28 18.69
CA VAL A 20 18.07 -30.15 19.09
C VAL A 20 18.88 -28.97 19.60
N ARG A 21 19.87 -29.20 20.47
CA ARG A 21 20.74 -28.14 21.01
C ARG A 21 21.59 -27.50 19.91
N ALA A 22 22.13 -28.30 19.00
CA ALA A 22 22.89 -27.81 17.85
C ALA A 22 22.00 -26.94 16.93
N ARG A 23 20.75 -27.35 16.69
CA ARG A 23 19.80 -26.55 15.90
C ARG A 23 19.50 -25.22 16.58
N ARG A 24 19.25 -25.20 17.88
CA ARG A 24 19.01 -23.96 18.63
C ARG A 24 20.19 -22.99 18.51
N SER A 25 21.41 -23.48 18.70
CA SER A 25 22.63 -22.66 18.52
C SER A 25 22.78 -22.11 17.10
N LEU A 26 22.36 -22.86 16.08
CA LEU A 26 22.34 -22.38 14.69
C LEU A 26 21.35 -21.23 14.52
N LEU A 27 20.15 -21.33 15.12
CA LEU A 27 19.14 -20.27 15.08
C LEU A 27 19.59 -19.01 15.82
N ASP A 28 20.27 -19.15 16.97
CA ASP A 28 20.87 -18.00 17.69
C ASP A 28 21.88 -17.26 16.80
N LYS A 29 22.72 -18.02 16.06
CA LYS A 29 23.68 -17.43 15.10
C LYS A 29 22.97 -16.77 13.93
N ALA A 30 21.90 -17.38 13.41
CA ALA A 30 21.10 -16.81 12.34
C ALA A 30 20.45 -15.48 12.78
N GLU A 31 19.89 -15.43 13.99
CA GLU A 31 19.35 -14.19 14.58
C GLU A 31 20.40 -13.07 14.58
N SER A 32 21.62 -13.37 15.03
CA SER A 32 22.72 -12.42 15.08
C SER A 32 23.07 -11.86 13.70
N VAL A 33 23.12 -12.73 12.67
CA VAL A 33 23.38 -12.31 11.28
C VAL A 33 22.26 -11.41 10.76
N ILE A 34 20.99 -11.79 10.95
CA ILE A 34 19.84 -11.00 10.50
C ILE A 34 19.85 -9.63 11.18
N LYS A 35 20.10 -9.58 12.49
CA LYS A 35 20.24 -8.32 13.23
C LYS A 35 21.39 -7.45 12.71
N SER A 36 22.49 -8.06 12.26
CA SER A 36 23.60 -7.33 11.63
C SER A 36 23.12 -6.61 10.37
N VAL A 37 22.52 -7.36 9.42
CA VAL A 37 22.00 -6.83 8.15
C VAL A 37 20.99 -5.70 8.38
N VAL A 38 20.03 -5.92 9.29
CA VAL A 38 18.99 -4.92 9.61
C VAL A 38 19.57 -3.68 10.28
N ARG A 39 20.73 -3.74 10.95
CA ARG A 39 21.35 -2.59 11.62
C ARG A 39 22.37 -1.85 10.77
N SER A 40 23.11 -2.53 9.89
CA SER A 40 24.25 -1.97 9.17
C SER A 40 23.89 -1.21 7.87
N GLY A 41 22.69 -1.45 7.32
CA GLY A 41 22.20 -0.75 6.12
C GLY A 41 20.70 -0.90 5.88
N GLY A 42 20.13 -2.05 6.25
CA GLY A 42 18.72 -2.37 5.99
C GLY A 42 17.68 -1.74 6.92
N ARG A 43 18.06 -0.86 7.86
CA ARG A 43 17.12 -0.43 8.92
C ARG A 43 15.93 0.35 8.38
N TYR A 44 16.19 1.23 7.43
CA TYR A 44 15.14 2.03 6.81
C TYR A 44 14.14 1.13 6.06
N GLU A 45 14.64 0.20 5.24
CA GLU A 45 13.80 -0.74 4.49
C GLU A 45 13.00 -1.67 5.41
N ALA A 46 13.64 -2.23 6.44
CA ALA A 46 12.99 -3.10 7.40
C ALA A 46 11.87 -2.38 8.16
N ARG A 47 12.03 -1.08 8.44
CA ARG A 47 10.98 -0.22 9.01
C ARG A 47 9.85 0.03 8.00
N MET A 48 10.16 0.29 6.74
CA MET A 48 9.16 0.44 5.67
C MET A 48 8.30 -0.82 5.51
N TRP A 49 8.95 -1.97 5.54
CA TRP A 49 8.30 -3.28 5.53
C TRP A 49 7.36 -3.47 6.71
N LEU A 50 7.75 -3.02 7.90
CA LEU A 50 6.87 -3.07 9.07
C LEU A 50 5.65 -2.16 8.88
N CYS A 51 5.82 -0.93 8.38
CA CYS A 51 4.71 -0.03 8.06
C CYS A 51 3.74 -0.64 7.03
N SER A 52 4.25 -1.33 6.00
CA SER A 52 3.44 -2.05 5.02
C SER A 52 2.63 -3.18 5.68
N THR A 53 3.23 -3.97 6.57
CA THR A 53 2.50 -5.02 7.30
C THR A 53 1.44 -4.42 8.24
N ILE A 54 1.75 -3.32 8.93
CA ILE A 54 0.79 -2.59 9.77
C ILE A 54 -0.39 -2.11 8.93
N SER A 55 -0.15 -1.55 7.73
CA SER A 55 -1.23 -1.09 6.85
C SER A 55 -2.18 -2.20 6.40
N SER A 56 -1.80 -3.47 6.57
CA SER A 56 -2.60 -4.63 6.20
C SER A 56 -3.46 -5.16 7.35
N ILE A 57 -3.45 -4.53 8.52
CA ILE A 57 -4.28 -4.93 9.67
C ILE A 57 -5.76 -4.87 9.29
N HIS A 58 -6.48 -5.96 9.57
CA HIS A 58 -7.85 -6.16 9.11
C HIS A 58 -8.92 -5.89 10.18
N LEU A 59 -8.50 -5.74 11.45
CA LEU A 59 -9.40 -5.53 12.58
C LEU A 59 -9.20 -4.13 13.18
N LEU A 60 -9.84 -3.14 12.58
CA LEU A 60 -9.93 -1.80 13.16
C LEU A 60 -11.26 -1.15 12.79
N ASP A 61 -12.00 -0.67 13.79
CA ASP A 61 -13.23 0.11 13.56
C ASP A 61 -12.86 1.53 13.09
N PRO A 62 -13.65 2.17 12.20
CA PRO A 62 -13.38 3.54 11.77
C PRO A 62 -13.27 4.56 12.91
N ARG A 63 -13.95 4.35 14.05
CA ARG A 63 -13.85 5.24 15.22
C ARG A 63 -12.54 5.04 15.96
N ASP A 64 -12.13 3.78 16.13
CA ASP A 64 -10.84 3.45 16.74
C ASP A 64 -9.68 3.95 15.87
N GLN A 65 -9.82 3.85 14.54
CA GLN A 65 -8.89 4.44 13.57
C GLN A 65 -8.77 5.95 13.76
N ARG A 66 -9.91 6.66 13.82
CA ARG A 66 -9.93 8.10 14.05
C ARG A 66 -9.19 8.44 15.36
N ASP A 67 -9.53 7.78 16.45
CA ASP A 67 -8.95 8.06 17.77
C ASP A 67 -7.45 7.78 17.80
N LEU A 68 -6.99 6.72 17.11
CA LEU A 68 -5.58 6.37 16.95
C LEU A 68 -4.77 7.47 16.23
N PHE A 69 -5.28 8.01 15.13
CA PHE A 69 -4.59 9.08 14.40
C PHE A 69 -4.74 10.44 15.06
N LEU A 70 -5.82 10.70 15.81
CA LEU A 70 -5.96 11.89 16.64
C LEU A 70 -4.94 11.91 17.79
N ASP A 71 -4.72 10.78 18.47
CA ASP A 71 -3.67 10.66 19.51
C ASP A 71 -2.30 11.09 18.96
N LEU A 72 -1.98 10.70 17.73
CA LEU A 72 -0.76 11.10 17.04
C LEU A 72 -0.69 12.60 16.72
N LEU A 73 -1.82 13.23 16.36
CA LEU A 73 -1.92 14.68 16.11
C LEU A 73 -1.82 15.50 17.40
N GLU A 74 -2.17 14.94 18.55
CA GLU A 74 -2.08 15.62 19.84
C GLU A 74 -0.67 15.56 20.46
N MET A 75 0.22 14.70 19.95
CA MET A 75 1.60 14.57 20.44
C MET A 75 2.41 15.87 20.26
N LYS A 76 2.88 16.45 21.37
CA LYS A 76 3.56 17.76 21.41
C LYS A 76 4.74 17.90 20.44
N ASP A 77 5.54 16.83 20.31
CA ASP A 77 6.83 16.88 19.60
C ASP A 77 6.69 16.69 18.07
N SER A 78 5.47 16.37 17.58
CA SER A 78 5.23 16.07 16.16
C SER A 78 3.85 16.44 15.62
N ARG A 79 3.08 17.21 16.38
CA ARG A 79 1.72 17.59 15.98
C ARG A 79 1.66 18.31 14.63
N ARG A 80 2.71 19.07 14.28
CA ARG A 80 2.73 19.88 13.05
C ARG A 80 3.15 19.11 11.81
N ASP A 81 4.15 18.24 11.87
CA ASP A 81 4.60 17.48 10.69
C ASP A 81 3.59 16.39 10.30
N VAL A 82 2.98 15.72 11.28
CA VAL A 82 1.90 14.76 11.03
C VAL A 82 0.66 15.47 10.47
N ALA A 83 0.24 16.57 11.08
CA ALA A 83 -0.88 17.37 10.57
C ALA A 83 -0.63 17.86 9.15
N ALA A 84 0.58 18.36 8.86
CA ALA A 84 0.94 18.83 7.52
C ALA A 84 0.80 17.72 6.47
N ARG A 85 1.24 16.50 6.79
CA ARG A 85 1.10 15.35 5.88
C ARG A 85 -0.34 14.94 5.67
N LEU A 86 -1.12 14.89 6.75
CA LEU A 86 -2.54 14.56 6.67
C LEU A 86 -3.31 15.61 5.87
N LEU A 87 -3.02 16.89 6.06
CA LEU A 87 -3.63 17.99 5.30
C LEU A 87 -3.29 17.93 3.81
N ARG A 88 -2.03 17.61 3.45
CA ARG A 88 -1.67 17.37 2.04
C ARG A 88 -2.52 16.26 1.43
N MET A 89 -2.67 15.15 2.15
CA MET A 89 -3.51 14.03 1.72
C MET A 89 -4.98 14.43 1.57
N ILE A 90 -5.51 15.26 2.48
CA ILE A 90 -6.86 15.82 2.38
C ILE A 90 -7.00 16.73 1.16
N PHE A 91 -6.01 17.58 0.88
CA PHE A 91 -6.05 18.50 -0.27
C PHE A 91 -5.99 17.75 -1.60
N ASP A 92 -5.30 16.61 -1.64
CA ASP A 92 -5.20 15.79 -2.84
C ASP A 92 -6.46 14.92 -3.05
N LYS A 93 -6.94 14.25 -1.99
CA LYS A 93 -8.07 13.30 -2.10
C LYS A 93 -9.44 13.93 -1.95
N LYS A 94 -9.58 14.97 -1.11
CA LYS A 94 -10.86 15.62 -0.76
C LYS A 94 -10.75 17.16 -0.76
N PRO A 95 -10.27 17.79 -1.86
CA PRO A 95 -10.07 19.24 -1.92
C PRO A 95 -11.32 20.05 -1.57
N VAL A 96 -12.52 19.57 -1.95
CA VAL A 96 -13.81 20.24 -1.66
C VAL A 96 -14.06 20.42 -0.16
N LYS A 97 -13.64 19.47 0.69
CA LYS A 97 -13.81 19.59 2.15
C LYS A 97 -12.94 20.72 2.70
N ALA A 98 -11.67 20.77 2.29
CA ALA A 98 -10.76 21.84 2.67
C ALA A 98 -11.16 23.19 2.06
N GLY A 99 -11.58 23.21 0.79
CA GLY A 99 -12.11 24.40 0.12
C GLY A 99 -13.33 24.99 0.82
N SER A 100 -14.22 24.15 1.33
CA SER A 100 -15.38 24.59 2.11
C SER A 100 -14.99 25.26 3.45
N VAL A 101 -13.89 24.82 4.06
CA VAL A 101 -13.33 25.46 5.27
C VAL A 101 -12.66 26.78 4.90
N LEU A 102 -11.86 26.79 3.83
CA LEU A 102 -11.21 27.98 3.30
C LEU A 102 -12.23 29.07 2.92
N ALA A 103 -13.37 28.69 2.34
CA ALA A 103 -14.45 29.62 1.98
C ALA A 103 -14.97 30.41 3.20
N LYS A 104 -14.98 29.82 4.40
CA LYS A 104 -15.36 30.51 5.65
C LYS A 104 -14.27 31.44 6.19
N LYS A 105 -13.04 31.32 5.68
CA LYS A 105 -11.85 32.09 6.06
C LYS A 105 -11.19 32.74 4.84
N CYS A 106 -11.98 33.07 3.81
CA CYS A 106 -11.49 33.56 2.53
C CYS A 106 -10.65 34.85 2.62
N HIS A 107 -10.84 35.67 3.67
CA HIS A 107 -10.00 36.84 3.95
C HIS A 107 -8.51 36.52 4.05
N MET A 108 -8.11 35.29 4.39
CA MET A 108 -6.70 34.91 4.42
C MET A 108 -6.04 34.94 3.04
N LEU A 109 -6.84 34.93 1.96
CA LEU A 109 -6.35 35.02 0.58
C LEU A 109 -5.76 36.39 0.24
N GLU A 110 -6.11 37.44 0.99
CA GLU A 110 -5.48 38.75 0.86
C GLU A 110 -3.95 38.62 0.99
N LYS A 111 -3.48 37.99 2.07
CA LYS A 111 -2.05 37.71 2.30
C LYS A 111 -1.46 36.68 1.35
N PHE A 112 -2.29 35.80 0.80
CA PHE A 112 -1.84 34.79 -0.15
C PHE A 112 -1.42 35.42 -1.49
N PHE A 113 -2.19 36.39 -1.97
CA PHE A 113 -1.95 37.07 -3.23
C PHE A 113 -1.02 38.28 -3.11
N GLN A 114 -0.98 38.94 -1.94
CA GLN A 114 -0.14 40.12 -1.71
C GLN A 114 1.31 39.91 -2.16
N GLY A 115 1.77 40.75 -3.10
CA GLY A 115 3.15 40.73 -3.61
C GLY A 115 3.54 39.49 -4.42
N ASN A 116 2.58 38.65 -4.82
CA ASN A 116 2.82 37.38 -5.53
C ASN A 116 2.11 37.35 -6.90
N PRO A 117 2.70 37.93 -7.95
CA PRO A 117 2.07 38.03 -9.27
C PRO A 117 1.75 36.68 -9.90
N GLU A 118 2.57 35.65 -9.66
CA GLU A 118 2.33 34.31 -10.20
C GLU A 118 1.05 33.69 -9.66
N ARG A 119 0.83 33.75 -8.33
CA ARG A 119 -0.40 33.25 -7.68
C ARG A 119 -1.62 34.00 -8.19
N ILE A 120 -1.52 35.32 -8.33
CA ILE A 120 -2.59 36.18 -8.88
C ILE A 120 -2.97 35.70 -10.28
N LEU A 121 -2.00 35.56 -11.19
CA LEU A 121 -2.26 35.13 -12.56
C LEU A 121 -2.84 33.72 -12.63
N GLN A 122 -2.34 32.79 -11.81
CA GLN A 122 -2.83 31.41 -11.75
C GLN A 122 -4.28 31.29 -11.25
N TRP A 123 -4.80 32.29 -10.53
CA TRP A 123 -6.18 32.26 -10.06
C TRP A 123 -7.13 33.15 -10.89
N PHE A 124 -6.73 34.39 -11.16
CA PHE A 124 -7.61 35.43 -11.70
C PHE A 124 -7.59 35.57 -13.24
N CYS A 125 -6.70 34.91 -13.98
CA CYS A 125 -6.65 35.02 -15.45
C CYS A 125 -7.74 34.23 -16.22
N HIS A 126 -8.63 33.53 -15.52
CA HIS A 126 -9.57 32.56 -16.11
C HIS A 126 -10.88 33.19 -16.65
N PHE A 127 -10.77 34.32 -17.36
CA PHE A 127 -11.92 34.99 -17.97
C PHE A 127 -12.39 34.29 -19.25
N ALA A 128 -13.70 34.08 -19.36
CA ALA A 128 -14.35 33.50 -20.52
C ALA A 128 -14.06 34.26 -21.84
N ALA A 129 -13.75 33.49 -22.88
CA ALA A 129 -13.69 33.98 -24.25
C ALA A 129 -15.08 34.07 -24.90
N THR A 130 -15.14 34.71 -26.07
CA THR A 130 -16.37 34.77 -26.88
C THR A 130 -16.82 33.35 -27.24
N GLY A 131 -18.00 32.95 -26.75
CA GLY A 131 -18.58 31.61 -26.97
C GLY A 131 -18.36 30.62 -25.83
N GLU A 132 -17.60 30.99 -24.79
CA GLU A 132 -17.53 30.21 -23.55
C GLU A 132 -18.69 30.54 -22.60
N SER A 133 -19.08 29.57 -21.77
CA SER A 133 -20.29 29.65 -20.97
C SER A 133 -20.20 30.58 -19.75
N ALA A 134 -19.03 30.68 -19.10
CA ALA A 134 -18.83 31.51 -17.90
C ALA A 134 -17.33 31.65 -17.53
N HIS A 135 -16.99 32.74 -16.82
CA HIS A 135 -15.69 32.90 -16.16
C HIS A 135 -15.48 31.80 -15.10
N LYS A 136 -14.23 31.44 -14.80
CA LYS A 136 -13.88 30.38 -13.83
C LYS A 136 -13.00 30.93 -12.70
N LYS A 137 -12.86 30.18 -11.61
CA LYS A 137 -11.94 30.47 -10.48
C LYS A 137 -12.09 31.92 -9.97
N GLY A 138 -10.98 32.59 -9.66
CA GLY A 138 -10.96 33.98 -9.19
C GLY A 138 -11.53 34.97 -10.20
N ALA A 139 -11.42 34.70 -11.50
CA ALA A 139 -11.99 35.55 -12.54
C ALA A 139 -13.52 35.65 -12.44
N ARG A 140 -14.18 34.53 -12.04
CA ARG A 140 -15.61 34.50 -11.76
C ARG A 140 -15.96 35.39 -10.57
N ALA A 141 -15.23 35.25 -9.46
CA ALA A 141 -15.45 36.05 -8.26
C ALA A 141 -15.28 37.54 -8.56
N LEU A 142 -14.21 37.92 -9.25
CA LEU A 142 -13.91 39.31 -9.57
C LEU A 142 -14.98 39.93 -10.48
N ALA A 143 -15.40 39.21 -11.53
CA ALA A 143 -16.47 39.68 -12.42
C ALA A 143 -17.82 39.82 -11.70
N GLN A 144 -18.20 38.85 -10.87
CA GLN A 144 -19.47 38.87 -10.13
C GLN A 144 -19.48 40.00 -9.10
N PHE A 145 -18.43 40.09 -8.28
CA PHE A 145 -18.30 41.13 -7.27
C PHE A 145 -18.31 42.52 -7.89
N ALA A 146 -17.58 42.71 -9.01
CA ALA A 146 -17.53 43.99 -9.71
C ALA A 146 -18.91 44.42 -10.25
N PHE A 147 -19.73 43.48 -10.70
CA PHE A 147 -21.09 43.82 -11.15
C PHE A 147 -22.04 44.16 -9.99
N VAL A 148 -21.94 43.44 -8.87
CA VAL A 148 -22.78 43.65 -7.69
C VAL A 148 -22.44 44.99 -7.03
N ASN A 149 -21.15 45.30 -6.90
CA ASN A 149 -20.61 46.48 -6.18
C ASN A 149 -20.01 47.52 -7.14
N ARG A 150 -20.67 47.71 -8.29
CA ARG A 150 -20.18 48.56 -9.41
C ARG A 150 -19.91 50.02 -9.04
N ASP A 151 -20.57 50.52 -8.00
CA ASP A 151 -20.43 51.87 -7.48
C ASP A 151 -19.18 52.05 -6.61
N VAL A 152 -18.62 50.95 -6.12
CA VAL A 152 -17.48 50.96 -5.20
C VAL A 152 -16.18 50.54 -5.90
N CYS A 153 -16.20 49.47 -6.70
CA CYS A 153 -14.96 48.84 -7.17
C CYS A 153 -14.74 48.92 -8.69
N TRP A 154 -15.63 49.55 -9.47
CA TRP A 154 -15.51 49.57 -10.93
C TRP A 154 -14.39 50.49 -11.41
N GLU A 155 -14.11 51.57 -10.68
CA GLU A 155 -13.00 52.48 -10.96
C GLU A 155 -11.64 51.83 -10.68
N GLU A 156 -11.61 50.82 -9.81
CA GLU A 156 -10.41 50.06 -9.44
C GLU A 156 -10.06 48.96 -10.46
N LEU A 157 -10.91 48.74 -11.47
CA LEU A 157 -10.63 47.81 -12.57
C LEU A 157 -9.70 48.43 -13.61
N GLU A 158 -8.55 47.81 -13.83
CA GLU A 158 -7.54 48.33 -14.74
C GLU A 158 -7.58 47.62 -16.09
N TRP A 159 -7.65 48.41 -17.16
CA TRP A 159 -7.85 47.93 -18.53
C TRP A 159 -6.57 48.09 -19.34
N LYS A 160 -6.19 47.06 -20.11
CA LYS A 160 -5.01 47.12 -21.00
C LYS A 160 -5.15 48.13 -22.14
N GLY A 161 -6.38 48.56 -22.45
CA GLY A 161 -6.70 49.53 -23.50
C GLY A 161 -6.74 50.99 -23.00
N ARG A 162 -6.73 51.96 -23.91
CA ARG A 162 -6.75 53.41 -23.57
C ARG A 162 -8.02 53.91 -22.88
N HIS A 163 -9.10 53.14 -22.92
CA HIS A 163 -10.38 53.51 -22.35
C HIS A 163 -10.93 52.33 -21.55
N GLY A 164 -11.31 52.58 -20.29
CA GLY A 164 -12.04 51.62 -19.49
C GLY A 164 -13.41 51.30 -20.09
N GLN A 165 -13.92 50.11 -19.81
CA GLN A 165 -15.24 49.69 -20.28
C GLN A 165 -16.30 50.08 -19.25
N SER A 166 -17.43 50.61 -19.70
CA SER A 166 -18.53 50.95 -18.79
C SER A 166 -19.25 49.69 -18.30
N PRO A 167 -19.81 49.68 -17.07
CA PRO A 167 -20.52 48.51 -16.54
C PRO A 167 -21.63 48.01 -17.46
N ALA A 168 -22.38 48.93 -18.08
CA ALA A 168 -23.46 48.59 -19.00
C ALA A 168 -22.96 47.85 -20.25
N VAL A 169 -21.79 48.23 -20.79
CA VAL A 169 -21.20 47.57 -21.95
C VAL A 169 -20.73 46.17 -21.58
N VAL A 170 -20.01 46.02 -20.46
CA VAL A 170 -19.49 44.72 -20.02
C VAL A 170 -20.63 43.76 -19.62
N ALA A 171 -21.74 44.26 -19.07
CA ALA A 171 -22.91 43.44 -18.78
C ALA A 171 -23.50 42.79 -20.04
N THR A 172 -23.49 43.49 -21.17
CA THR A 172 -23.94 42.93 -22.47
C THR A 172 -22.88 42.06 -23.15
N LYS A 173 -21.60 42.28 -22.82
CA LYS A 173 -20.44 41.63 -23.44
C LYS A 173 -19.40 41.25 -22.38
N PRO A 174 -19.61 40.17 -21.62
CA PRO A 174 -18.73 39.78 -20.51
C PRO A 174 -17.30 39.42 -20.93
N HIS A 175 -17.08 39.07 -22.20
CA HIS A 175 -15.75 38.76 -22.73
C HIS A 175 -14.76 39.95 -22.64
N TYR A 176 -15.25 41.18 -22.46
CA TYR A 176 -14.37 42.34 -22.24
C TYR A 176 -13.51 42.21 -20.99
N PHE A 177 -13.91 41.43 -19.97
CA PHE A 177 -13.05 41.19 -18.81
C PHE A 177 -11.68 40.57 -19.18
N ARG A 178 -11.53 39.95 -20.35
CA ARG A 178 -10.21 39.49 -20.84
C ARG A 178 -9.21 40.62 -21.09
N ASP A 179 -9.72 41.82 -21.32
CA ASP A 179 -8.91 43.01 -21.56
C ASP A 179 -8.45 43.67 -20.25
N LEU A 180 -8.80 43.12 -19.08
CA LEU A 180 -8.26 43.56 -17.80
C LEU A 180 -6.76 43.29 -17.70
N ASP A 181 -6.06 44.25 -17.11
CA ASP A 181 -4.81 44.01 -16.44
C ASP A 181 -5.10 43.35 -15.09
N VAL A 182 -5.04 42.03 -15.08
CA VAL A 182 -5.34 41.19 -13.92
C VAL A 182 -4.44 41.52 -12.74
N LEU A 183 -3.15 41.79 -13.00
CA LEU A 183 -2.20 42.06 -11.93
C LEU A 183 -2.54 43.38 -11.25
N GLN A 184 -2.62 44.45 -12.05
CA GLN A 184 -2.91 45.77 -11.49
C GLN A 184 -4.29 45.82 -10.84
N THR A 185 -5.30 45.18 -11.45
CA THR A 185 -6.65 45.11 -10.86
C THR A 185 -6.65 44.42 -9.50
N VAL A 186 -5.94 43.29 -9.35
CA VAL A 186 -5.90 42.58 -8.08
C VAL A 186 -5.09 43.34 -7.03
N GLU A 187 -4.01 44.03 -7.41
CA GLU A 187 -3.27 44.92 -6.50
C GLU A 187 -4.15 46.09 -6.02
N ASN A 188 -4.91 46.72 -6.92
CA ASN A 188 -5.89 47.74 -6.54
C ASN A 188 -6.96 47.17 -5.58
N PHE A 189 -7.42 45.94 -5.79
CA PHE A 189 -8.37 45.28 -4.89
C PHE A 189 -7.77 44.92 -3.52
N LEU A 190 -6.47 44.61 -3.47
CA LEU A 190 -5.75 44.41 -2.20
C LEU A 190 -5.66 45.72 -1.40
N GLU A 191 -5.48 46.86 -2.07
CA GLU A 191 -5.29 48.16 -1.40
C GLU A 191 -6.62 48.89 -1.10
N TYR A 192 -7.54 48.91 -2.06
CA TYR A 192 -8.70 49.82 -2.06
C TYR A 192 -10.05 49.10 -1.90
N VAL A 193 -10.11 47.77 -2.05
CA VAL A 193 -11.37 46.99 -2.03
C VAL A 193 -11.31 45.84 -1.01
N PRO A 194 -11.16 46.11 0.30
CA PRO A 194 -11.03 45.07 1.33
C PRO A 194 -12.25 44.14 1.41
N ASP A 195 -13.44 44.65 1.08
CA ASP A 195 -14.70 43.90 1.15
C ASP A 195 -14.73 42.70 0.18
N PHE A 196 -13.97 42.76 -0.92
CA PHE A 196 -13.85 41.64 -1.85
C PHE A 196 -13.30 40.38 -1.17
N TRP A 197 -12.31 40.54 -0.27
CA TRP A 197 -11.63 39.42 0.38
C TRP A 197 -12.48 38.72 1.42
N SER A 198 -13.60 39.32 1.84
CA SER A 198 -14.59 38.71 2.74
C SER A 198 -15.94 38.43 2.05
N SER A 199 -15.98 38.55 0.72
CA SER A 199 -17.21 38.44 -0.07
C SER A 199 -17.70 37.00 -0.26
N GLU A 200 -19.01 36.86 -0.51
CA GLU A 200 -19.61 35.58 -0.85
C GLU A 200 -19.13 35.07 -2.23
N GLU A 201 -18.87 35.98 -3.18
CA GLU A 201 -18.38 35.65 -4.51
C GLU A 201 -16.99 35.02 -4.47
N LEU A 202 -16.09 35.56 -3.65
CA LEU A 202 -14.77 34.97 -3.44
C LEU A 202 -14.89 33.62 -2.71
N ALA A 203 -15.69 33.57 -1.64
CA ALA A 203 -15.92 32.34 -0.89
C ALA A 203 -16.44 31.21 -1.79
N ASP A 204 -17.41 31.50 -2.66
CA ASP A 204 -17.98 30.56 -3.63
C ASP A 204 -16.97 30.10 -4.68
N SER A 205 -15.99 30.93 -5.02
CA SER A 205 -14.94 30.55 -5.99
C SER A 205 -13.92 29.57 -5.45
N VAL A 206 -13.76 29.47 -4.12
CA VAL A 206 -12.74 28.60 -3.48
C VAL A 206 -13.31 27.34 -2.83
N LYS A 207 -14.65 27.19 -2.81
CA LYS A 207 -15.35 26.03 -2.20
C LYS A 207 -14.94 24.68 -2.79
N ASP A 208 -14.55 24.64 -4.06
CA ASP A 208 -14.11 23.41 -4.73
C ASP A 208 -12.71 22.95 -4.30
N GLY A 209 -11.93 23.84 -3.67
CA GLY A 209 -10.57 23.57 -3.21
C GLY A 209 -9.51 23.59 -4.32
N GLU A 210 -9.82 23.99 -5.56
CA GLU A 210 -8.83 24.04 -6.65
C GLU A 210 -7.66 24.99 -6.34
N ILE A 211 -7.94 26.05 -5.58
CA ILE A 211 -6.94 27.04 -5.17
C ILE A 211 -5.82 26.42 -4.31
N LEU A 212 -6.09 25.33 -3.59
CA LEU A 212 -5.13 24.68 -2.69
C LEU A 212 -3.91 24.15 -3.44
N GLN A 213 -4.07 23.81 -4.72
CA GLN A 213 -3.02 23.25 -5.57
C GLN A 213 -2.11 24.32 -6.20
N ILE A 214 -2.46 25.62 -6.08
CA ILE A 214 -1.58 26.72 -6.51
C ILE A 214 -0.32 26.76 -5.65
N ASP A 215 -0.50 26.56 -4.34
CA ASP A 215 0.60 26.55 -3.38
C ASP A 215 0.19 25.70 -2.16
N THR A 216 0.36 24.40 -2.30
CA THR A 216 0.00 23.43 -1.28
C THR A 216 0.74 23.68 0.04
N GLU A 217 1.99 24.14 -0.02
CA GLU A 217 2.79 24.40 1.17
C GLU A 217 2.24 25.57 1.98
N TYR A 218 1.92 26.68 1.32
CA TYR A 218 1.29 27.83 1.97
C TYR A 218 -0.02 27.43 2.66
N PHE A 219 -0.91 26.73 1.96
CA PHE A 219 -2.20 26.35 2.54
C PHE A 219 -2.07 25.33 3.67
N VAL A 220 -1.11 24.40 3.57
CA VAL A 220 -0.82 23.47 4.66
C VAL A 220 -0.40 24.22 5.91
N ASP A 221 0.53 25.17 5.78
CA ASP A 221 0.98 25.98 6.92
C ASP A 221 -0.17 26.80 7.54
N GLN A 222 -1.04 27.37 6.70
CA GLN A 222 -2.22 28.09 7.16
C GLN A 222 -3.23 27.17 7.87
N PHE A 223 -3.49 25.97 7.35
CA PHE A 223 -4.40 25.02 7.99
C PHE A 223 -3.83 24.46 9.29
N VAL A 224 -2.53 24.19 9.37
CA VAL A 224 -1.84 23.82 10.62
C VAL A 224 -1.98 24.94 11.65
N TYR A 225 -1.83 26.21 11.23
CA TYR A 225 -2.07 27.35 12.10
C TYR A 225 -3.52 27.40 12.60
N LEU A 226 -4.50 27.21 11.70
CA LEU A 226 -5.91 27.17 12.07
C LEU A 226 -6.25 26.03 13.04
N MET A 227 -5.59 24.87 12.92
CA MET A 227 -5.79 23.75 13.84
C MET A 227 -5.29 24.06 15.25
N TYR A 228 -4.04 24.49 15.39
CA TYR A 228 -3.38 24.54 16.70
C TYR A 228 -3.35 25.93 17.35
N GLU A 229 -3.18 27.00 16.56
CA GLU A 229 -3.16 28.37 17.09
C GLU A 229 -4.55 29.02 16.99
N GLY A 230 -5.22 28.86 15.85
CA GLY A 230 -6.55 29.41 15.61
C GLY A 230 -7.68 28.63 16.28
N ASN A 231 -7.43 27.37 16.66
CA ASN A 231 -8.40 26.42 17.21
C ASN A 231 -9.75 26.41 16.45
N PHE A 232 -9.67 26.40 15.12
CA PHE A 232 -10.84 26.48 14.27
C PHE A 232 -11.49 25.10 14.13
N LYS A 233 -12.63 24.93 14.81
CA LYS A 233 -13.36 23.66 14.92
C LYS A 233 -13.68 23.00 13.58
N ASP A 234 -13.95 23.80 12.55
CA ASP A 234 -14.30 23.27 11.24
C ASP A 234 -13.14 22.51 10.58
N VAL A 235 -11.88 22.87 10.86
CA VAL A 235 -10.72 22.12 10.37
C VAL A 235 -10.62 20.76 11.05
N TRP A 236 -10.80 20.73 12.38
CA TRP A 236 -10.81 19.49 13.16
C TRP A 236 -11.92 18.55 12.70
N GLN A 237 -13.12 19.08 12.43
CA GLN A 237 -14.22 18.27 11.88
C GLN A 237 -13.85 17.64 10.53
N VAL A 238 -13.24 18.41 9.62
CA VAL A 238 -12.80 17.86 8.32
C VAL A 238 -11.75 16.77 8.50
N VAL A 239 -10.82 16.95 9.43
CA VAL A 239 -9.79 15.96 9.77
C VAL A 239 -10.43 14.69 10.35
N GLU A 240 -11.31 14.81 11.33
CA GLU A 240 -12.01 13.68 11.94
C GLU A 240 -12.86 12.90 10.92
N ASP A 241 -13.63 13.61 10.09
CA ASP A 241 -14.44 13.00 9.04
C ASP A 241 -13.56 12.26 8.03
N PHE A 242 -12.44 12.88 7.63
CA PHE A 242 -11.50 12.25 6.70
C PHE A 242 -10.86 10.98 7.30
N LEU A 243 -10.47 11.03 8.57
CA LEU A 243 -9.89 9.88 9.27
C LEU A 243 -10.90 8.73 9.44
N MET A 244 -12.21 8.98 9.43
CA MET A 244 -13.22 7.91 9.44
C MET A 244 -13.57 7.38 8.05
N GLU A 245 -13.47 8.22 7.02
CA GLU A 245 -13.84 7.86 5.64
C GLU A 245 -12.71 7.15 4.88
N GLU A 246 -11.46 7.52 5.13
CA GLU A 246 -10.30 6.98 4.42
C GLU A 246 -9.92 5.58 4.93
N GLN A 247 -9.35 4.74 4.06
CA GLN A 247 -8.93 3.39 4.45
C GLN A 247 -7.72 3.42 5.39
N PHE A 248 -7.72 2.56 6.41
CA PHE A 248 -6.60 2.39 7.36
C PHE A 248 -5.26 2.18 6.66
N SER A 249 -5.29 1.36 5.60
CA SER A 249 -4.13 0.99 4.80
C SER A 249 -3.45 2.22 4.21
N THR A 250 -4.24 3.08 3.56
CA THR A 250 -3.74 4.30 2.93
C THR A 250 -3.21 5.30 3.96
N LEU A 251 -3.95 5.53 5.05
CA LEU A 251 -3.49 6.43 6.12
C LEU A 251 -2.16 5.95 6.72
N SER A 252 -2.07 4.66 7.01
CA SER A 252 -0.88 4.04 7.61
C SER A 252 0.33 4.13 6.67
N GLN A 253 0.16 3.83 5.39
CA GLN A 253 1.23 3.94 4.40
C GLN A 253 1.73 5.39 4.30
N TYR A 254 0.84 6.37 4.23
CA TYR A 254 1.25 7.77 4.03
C TYR A 254 1.88 8.40 5.28
N ILE A 255 1.46 7.99 6.48
CA ILE A 255 1.85 8.64 7.74
C ILE A 255 3.01 7.91 8.42
N LEU A 256 2.94 6.58 8.58
CA LEU A 256 3.86 5.83 9.46
C LEU A 256 5.31 5.84 8.98
N ILE A 257 5.51 5.87 7.66
CA ILE A 257 6.83 5.93 7.00
C ILE A 257 7.66 7.15 7.44
N HIS A 258 7.01 8.20 7.94
CA HIS A 258 7.67 9.44 8.32
C HIS A 258 7.79 9.64 9.84
N LEU A 259 7.21 8.75 10.65
CA LEU A 259 7.32 8.80 12.10
C LEU A 259 8.69 8.32 12.55
N ASP A 260 9.36 9.04 13.44
CA ASP A 260 10.55 8.46 14.08
C ASP A 260 10.19 7.18 14.88
N GLU A 261 11.22 6.47 15.31
CA GLU A 261 11.07 5.18 15.98
C GLU A 261 10.28 5.26 17.29
N GLN A 262 10.42 6.36 18.03
CA GLN A 262 9.70 6.54 19.30
C GLN A 262 8.20 6.74 19.05
N ARG A 263 7.86 7.57 18.06
CA ARG A 263 6.48 7.82 17.65
C ARG A 263 5.83 6.59 17.02
N LEU A 264 6.57 5.85 16.19
CA LEU A 264 6.08 4.60 15.61
C LEU A 264 5.80 3.56 16.70
N LEU A 265 6.68 3.43 17.70
CA LEU A 265 6.46 2.53 18.83
C LEU A 265 5.25 2.95 19.68
N HIS A 266 5.08 4.26 19.92
CA HIS A 266 3.89 4.78 20.62
C HIS A 266 2.61 4.46 19.84
N PHE A 267 2.58 4.73 18.54
CA PHE A 267 1.47 4.37 17.65
C PHE A 267 1.13 2.88 17.74
N LEU A 268 2.13 2.01 17.69
CA LEU A 268 1.94 0.55 17.79
C LEU A 268 1.37 0.12 19.15
N LYS A 269 1.77 0.77 20.24
CA LYS A 269 1.21 0.53 21.59
C LYS A 269 -0.24 0.95 21.68
N THR A 270 -0.61 2.11 21.13
CA THR A 270 -2.00 2.57 21.10
C THR A 270 -2.84 1.63 20.22
N LEU A 271 -2.34 1.27 19.05
CA LEU A 271 -2.99 0.32 18.13
C LEU A 271 -3.23 -1.05 18.78
N GLY A 272 -2.24 -1.59 19.51
CA GLY A 272 -2.38 -2.87 20.21
C GLY A 272 -3.52 -2.88 21.24
N LYS A 273 -3.85 -1.74 21.87
CA LYS A 273 -4.97 -1.63 22.82
C LYS A 273 -6.34 -1.62 22.14
N LEU A 274 -6.39 -1.26 20.86
CA LEU A 274 -7.62 -1.18 20.06
C LEU A 274 -7.91 -2.51 19.34
N ILE A 275 -6.87 -3.28 19.01
CA ILE A 275 -7.02 -4.57 18.33
C ILE A 275 -7.58 -5.61 19.30
N SER A 276 -8.70 -6.23 18.89
CA SER A 276 -9.30 -7.38 19.55
C SER A 276 -9.24 -8.59 18.61
N PRO A 277 -8.24 -9.49 18.74
CA PRO A 277 -8.10 -10.62 17.82
C PRO A 277 -9.34 -11.51 17.83
N ASN A 278 -9.78 -11.93 16.64
CA ASN A 278 -10.95 -12.77 16.47
C ASN A 278 -10.56 -14.22 16.08
N ALA A 279 -11.55 -15.08 15.81
CA ALA A 279 -11.32 -16.46 15.38
C ALA A 279 -10.65 -16.59 13.99
N GLN A 280 -10.57 -15.51 13.20
CA GLN A 280 -9.83 -15.49 11.93
C GLN A 280 -8.32 -15.30 12.20
N CYS A 281 -7.97 -14.55 13.25
CA CYS A 281 -6.58 -14.41 13.70
C CYS A 281 -5.99 -15.75 14.15
N THR A 282 -6.74 -16.53 14.94
CA THR A 282 -6.29 -17.87 15.38
C THR A 282 -6.15 -18.85 14.21
N LYS A 283 -6.97 -18.68 13.17
CA LYS A 283 -6.87 -19.44 11.92
C LYS A 283 -5.80 -18.93 10.96
N LEU A 284 -5.10 -17.84 11.29
CA LEU A 284 -4.18 -17.13 10.40
C LEU A 284 -4.81 -16.97 9.01
N ALA A 285 -6.02 -16.42 8.97
CA ALA A 285 -6.76 -16.22 7.73
C ALA A 285 -6.12 -15.15 6.85
N PHE A 286 -5.53 -14.13 7.49
CA PHE A 286 -4.82 -13.03 6.83
C PHE A 286 -3.33 -13.03 7.19
N PRO A 287 -2.44 -12.56 6.30
CA PRO A 287 -1.00 -12.50 6.56
C PRO A 287 -0.61 -11.63 7.77
N CYS A 288 -1.42 -10.64 8.13
CA CYS A 288 -1.20 -9.73 9.27
C CYS A 288 -1.63 -10.30 10.63
N CYS A 289 -2.36 -11.42 10.67
CA CYS A 289 -2.96 -11.95 11.90
C CYS A 289 -1.97 -12.21 13.03
N TRP A 290 -0.74 -12.63 12.71
CA TRP A 290 0.30 -12.85 13.73
C TRP A 290 0.68 -11.55 14.43
N LEU A 291 0.73 -10.43 13.68
CA LEU A 291 1.10 -9.12 14.20
C LEU A 291 -0.02 -8.59 15.09
N GLU A 292 -1.28 -8.75 14.67
CA GLU A 292 -2.43 -8.32 15.46
C GLU A 292 -2.48 -8.99 16.84
N VAL A 293 -2.27 -10.31 16.91
CA VAL A 293 -2.24 -11.02 18.19
C VAL A 293 -1.02 -10.62 19.03
N LEU A 294 0.14 -10.41 18.39
CA LEU A 294 1.34 -9.96 19.08
C LEU A 294 1.13 -8.56 19.69
N LEU A 295 0.55 -7.64 18.92
CA LEU A 295 0.28 -6.27 19.36
C LEU A 295 -0.75 -6.25 20.50
N SER A 296 -1.83 -7.04 20.40
CA SER A 296 -2.88 -7.04 21.42
C SER A 296 -2.43 -7.59 22.77
N ALA A 297 -1.57 -8.63 22.76
CA ALA A 297 -1.24 -9.37 23.98
C ALA A 297 0.12 -9.00 24.58
N HIS A 298 1.07 -8.52 23.77
CA HIS A 298 2.48 -8.45 24.18
C HIS A 298 3.22 -7.17 23.80
N ILE A 299 2.57 -6.16 23.22
CA ILE A 299 3.26 -4.93 22.75
C ILE A 299 4.07 -4.21 23.84
N ASP A 300 3.61 -4.22 25.09
CA ASP A 300 4.33 -3.58 26.20
C ASP A 300 5.65 -4.27 26.58
N GLN A 301 5.85 -5.51 26.12
CA GLN A 301 7.02 -6.33 26.44
C GLN A 301 8.04 -6.39 25.31
N ILE A 302 7.73 -5.80 24.14
CA ILE A 302 8.51 -5.97 22.91
C ILE A 302 9.11 -4.64 22.50
N SER A 303 10.39 -4.68 22.12
CA SER A 303 11.09 -3.53 21.54
C SER A 303 10.78 -3.36 20.05
N LEU A 304 10.95 -2.14 19.51
CA LEU A 304 10.80 -1.91 18.07
C LEU A 304 11.78 -2.78 17.25
N ASP A 305 13.01 -2.96 17.74
CA ASP A 305 14.02 -3.84 17.12
C ASP A 305 13.51 -5.27 16.95
N GLU A 306 12.84 -5.80 17.97
CA GLU A 306 12.26 -7.15 17.94
C GLU A 306 11.07 -7.24 17.00
N LEU A 307 10.21 -6.22 16.94
CA LEU A 307 9.09 -6.17 15.99
C LEU A 307 9.58 -6.13 14.54
N ILE A 308 10.61 -5.33 14.26
CA ILE A 308 11.23 -5.26 12.93
C ILE A 308 11.80 -6.63 12.57
N LEU A 309 12.57 -7.25 13.46
CA LEU A 309 13.13 -8.58 13.24
C LEU A 309 12.04 -9.62 12.92
N LEU A 310 10.99 -9.66 13.76
CA LEU A 310 9.85 -10.57 13.59
C LEU A 310 9.18 -10.37 12.23
N ASN A 311 8.92 -9.11 11.86
CA ASN A 311 8.31 -8.79 10.58
C ASN A 311 9.18 -9.24 9.39
N CYS A 312 10.51 -9.06 9.47
CA CYS A 312 11.42 -9.50 8.43
C CYS A 312 11.36 -11.02 8.21
N VAL A 313 11.35 -11.82 9.28
CA VAL A 313 11.41 -13.29 9.16
C VAL A 313 10.04 -13.94 8.93
N ILE A 314 8.95 -13.31 9.36
CA ILE A 314 7.58 -13.86 9.23
C ILE A 314 6.89 -13.40 7.95
N ALA A 315 6.95 -12.10 7.63
CA ALA A 315 6.13 -11.51 6.58
C ALA A 315 6.93 -11.13 5.33
N LYS A 316 8.25 -10.93 5.45
CA LYS A 316 9.10 -10.35 4.40
C LYS A 316 10.37 -11.15 4.14
N GLY A 317 10.25 -12.49 4.25
CA GLY A 317 11.39 -13.41 4.15
C GLY A 317 12.14 -13.34 2.82
N ARG A 318 11.40 -13.24 1.70
CA ARG A 318 11.97 -13.02 0.37
C ARG A 318 12.73 -11.69 0.28
N GLN A 319 12.15 -10.60 0.79
CA GLN A 319 12.81 -9.28 0.77
C GLN A 319 14.07 -9.27 1.64
N LEU A 320 14.02 -9.90 2.82
CA LEU A 320 15.20 -10.08 3.66
C LEU A 320 16.29 -10.90 2.94
N TRP A 321 15.90 -11.91 2.17
CA TRP A 321 16.84 -12.67 1.35
C TRP A 321 17.48 -11.85 0.24
N HIS A 322 16.72 -10.98 -0.43
CA HIS A 322 17.26 -10.06 -1.42
C HIS A 322 18.25 -9.08 -0.78
N LEU A 323 17.85 -8.41 0.30
CA LEU A 323 18.69 -7.48 1.04
C LEU A 323 20.01 -8.15 1.50
N MET A 324 19.93 -9.37 2.05
CA MET A 324 21.14 -10.09 2.47
C MET A 324 22.07 -10.47 1.32
N ASN A 325 21.55 -10.56 0.09
CA ASN A 325 22.37 -10.91 -1.08
C ASN A 325 23.01 -9.69 -1.76
N ASP A 326 22.67 -8.47 -1.34
CA ASP A 326 23.29 -7.25 -1.83
C ASP A 326 24.81 -7.21 -1.57
N GLU A 327 25.53 -6.47 -2.41
CA GLU A 327 26.99 -6.40 -2.36
C GLU A 327 27.51 -5.87 -1.01
N GLU A 328 26.74 -5.00 -0.37
CA GLU A 328 27.06 -4.39 0.94
C GLU A 328 27.08 -5.41 2.09
N HIS A 329 26.45 -6.57 1.93
CA HIS A 329 26.27 -7.59 2.98
C HIS A 329 26.99 -8.90 2.67
N GLU A 330 28.08 -8.84 1.91
CA GLU A 330 28.82 -10.04 1.49
C GLU A 330 29.34 -10.89 2.67
N GLU A 331 29.78 -10.28 3.77
CA GLU A 331 30.25 -11.01 4.94
C GLU A 331 29.11 -11.77 5.64
N GLU A 332 27.99 -11.09 5.88
CA GLU A 332 26.77 -11.68 6.45
C GLU A 332 26.23 -12.80 5.55
N ARG A 333 26.21 -12.59 4.23
CA ARG A 333 25.84 -13.61 3.25
C ARG A 333 26.69 -14.86 3.37
N ARG A 334 28.02 -14.72 3.43
CA ARG A 334 28.94 -15.87 3.60
C ARG A 334 28.70 -16.61 4.91
N ARG A 335 28.48 -15.89 6.01
CA ARG A 335 28.15 -16.49 7.32
C ARG A 335 26.83 -17.25 7.25
N MET A 336 25.79 -16.67 6.64
CA MET A 336 24.51 -17.36 6.46
C MET A 336 24.64 -18.57 5.55
N ASP A 337 25.47 -18.51 4.50
CA ASP A 337 25.73 -19.64 3.62
C ASP A 337 26.36 -20.82 4.35
N GLU A 338 27.30 -20.54 5.24
CA GLU A 338 27.91 -21.55 6.11
C GLU A 338 26.89 -22.15 7.10
N LEU A 339 26.03 -21.31 7.71
CA LEU A 339 24.97 -21.77 8.61
C LEU A 339 23.97 -22.69 7.90
N VAL A 340 23.53 -22.33 6.69
CA VAL A 340 22.61 -23.16 5.91
C VAL A 340 23.26 -24.48 5.47
N ARG A 341 24.58 -24.50 5.21
CA ARG A 341 25.33 -25.72 4.89
C ARG A 341 25.56 -26.63 6.09
N THR A 342 25.70 -26.04 7.27
CA THR A 342 25.90 -26.77 8.55
C THR A 342 24.59 -27.15 9.22
N MET A 343 23.47 -26.99 8.51
CA MET A 343 22.16 -27.43 8.97
C MET A 343 22.15 -28.95 9.12
N ASN A 344 22.03 -29.42 10.36
CA ASN A 344 21.87 -30.84 10.67
C ASN A 344 20.54 -31.36 10.11
N ASP A 345 20.55 -32.60 9.61
CA ASP A 345 19.32 -33.33 9.30
C ASP A 345 18.64 -33.67 10.63
N LEU A 346 17.51 -33.01 10.92
CA LEU A 346 16.65 -33.34 12.06
C LEU A 346 15.65 -34.41 11.65
N THR A 347 15.21 -35.24 12.59
CA THR A 347 14.01 -36.07 12.42
C THR A 347 12.75 -35.28 12.82
N ASP A 348 11.57 -35.77 12.45
CA ASP A 348 10.30 -35.18 12.89
C ASP A 348 10.18 -35.11 14.42
N ALA A 349 10.72 -36.11 15.15
CA ALA A 349 10.73 -36.14 16.61
C ALA A 349 11.65 -35.05 17.20
N ASP A 350 12.85 -34.86 16.62
CA ASP A 350 13.79 -33.83 17.06
C ASP A 350 13.21 -32.43 16.83
N HIS A 351 12.61 -32.21 15.65
CA HIS A 351 11.98 -30.94 15.32
C HIS A 351 10.79 -30.65 16.24
N PHE A 352 9.96 -31.65 16.55
CA PHE A 352 8.86 -31.49 17.50
C PHE A 352 9.35 -31.14 18.90
N ALA A 353 10.41 -31.78 19.38
CA ALA A 353 11.04 -31.46 20.65
C ALA A 353 11.61 -30.02 20.68
N LEU A 354 12.19 -29.57 19.57
CA LEU A 354 12.66 -28.19 19.41
C LEU A 354 11.52 -27.18 19.51
N ILE A 355 10.38 -27.41 18.84
CA ILE A 355 9.23 -26.50 18.93
C ILE A 355 8.64 -26.51 20.35
N LYS A 356 8.59 -27.66 21.03
CA LYS A 356 8.19 -27.74 22.44
C LYS A 356 9.11 -26.92 23.35
N ASP A 357 10.43 -26.96 23.12
CA ASP A 357 11.41 -26.14 23.83
C ASP A 357 11.15 -24.64 23.60
N PHE A 358 10.79 -24.23 22.37
CA PHE A 358 10.39 -22.85 22.08
C PHE A 358 9.13 -22.43 22.83
N MET A 359 8.11 -23.30 22.93
CA MET A 359 6.90 -23.02 23.70
C MET A 359 7.16 -22.89 25.21
N GLY A 360 8.27 -23.44 25.72
CA GLY A 360 8.71 -23.22 27.09
C GLY A 360 9.16 -21.77 27.39
N THR A 361 9.30 -20.93 26.35
CA THR A 361 9.68 -19.53 26.46
C THR A 361 8.47 -18.59 26.37
N LYS A 362 8.70 -17.27 26.48
CA LYS A 362 7.61 -16.28 26.32
C LYS A 362 7.09 -16.30 24.88
N PHE A 363 5.81 -15.95 24.71
CA PHE A 363 5.17 -15.93 23.39
C PHE A 363 5.97 -15.21 22.28
N PRO A 364 6.51 -13.98 22.50
CA PRO A 364 7.30 -13.31 21.47
C PRO A 364 8.58 -14.06 21.08
N ASP A 365 9.20 -14.75 22.04
CA ASP A 365 10.40 -15.56 21.80
C ASP A 365 10.06 -16.83 21.01
N ALA A 366 8.96 -17.51 21.34
CA ALA A 366 8.48 -18.66 20.57
C ALA A 366 8.19 -18.27 19.11
N LEU A 367 7.49 -17.15 18.91
CA LEU A 367 7.18 -16.59 17.59
C LEU A 367 8.46 -16.28 16.80
N LYS A 368 9.46 -15.68 17.46
CA LYS A 368 10.78 -15.38 16.89
C LYS A 368 11.49 -16.63 16.41
N TRP A 369 11.60 -17.65 17.25
CA TRP A 369 12.31 -18.88 16.90
C TRP A 369 11.64 -19.64 15.76
N ILE A 370 10.30 -19.71 15.76
CA ILE A 370 9.54 -20.33 14.67
C ILE A 370 9.71 -19.54 13.36
N GLY A 371 9.70 -18.20 13.43
CA GLY A 371 9.94 -17.32 12.29
C GLY A 371 11.34 -17.47 11.69
N ILE A 372 12.39 -17.45 12.52
CA ILE A 372 13.78 -17.64 12.06
C ILE A 372 13.95 -19.03 11.47
N GLN A 373 13.39 -20.07 12.09
CA GLN A 373 13.43 -21.43 11.56
C GLN A 373 12.76 -21.52 10.17
N SER A 374 11.59 -20.89 9.99
CA SER A 374 10.92 -20.79 8.70
C SER A 374 11.81 -20.13 7.65
N TRP A 375 12.43 -19.01 8.01
CA TRP A 375 13.30 -18.28 7.10
C TRP A 375 14.60 -19.04 6.76
N VAL A 376 15.17 -19.80 7.70
CA VAL A 376 16.31 -20.69 7.40
C VAL A 376 15.90 -21.79 6.41
N ILE A 377 14.70 -22.35 6.53
CA ILE A 377 14.13 -23.29 5.55
C ILE A 377 14.00 -22.60 4.19
N PHE A 378 13.46 -21.38 4.14
CA PHE A 378 13.38 -20.57 2.93
C PHE A 378 14.76 -20.38 2.25
N CYS A 379 15.80 -20.05 3.01
CA CYS A 379 17.16 -19.88 2.51
C CYS A 379 17.72 -21.18 1.92
N GLY A 380 17.47 -22.31 2.58
CA GLY A 380 17.86 -23.62 2.09
C GLY A 380 17.14 -23.99 0.79
N LEU A 381 15.82 -23.75 0.74
CA LEU A 381 15.00 -23.97 -0.44
C LEU A 381 15.42 -23.11 -1.62
N SER A 382 15.70 -21.83 -1.41
CA SER A 382 16.17 -20.90 -2.44
C SER A 382 17.50 -21.33 -3.07
N LYS A 383 18.33 -22.09 -2.35
CA LYS A 383 19.57 -22.68 -2.88
C LYS A 383 19.37 -24.00 -3.60
N LEU A 384 18.39 -24.80 -3.19
CA LEU A 384 18.09 -26.11 -3.76
C LEU A 384 17.19 -26.04 -5.00
N CYS A 385 16.22 -25.12 -5.02
CA CYS A 385 15.24 -24.97 -6.10
C CYS A 385 15.86 -24.21 -7.28
N LYS A 386 16.70 -24.90 -8.07
CA LYS A 386 17.37 -24.35 -9.26
C LYS A 386 16.92 -25.01 -10.55
N SER A 387 16.39 -26.22 -10.48
CA SER A 387 15.89 -26.98 -11.63
C SER A 387 14.57 -27.66 -11.31
N ALA A 388 13.83 -28.05 -12.35
CA ALA A 388 12.60 -28.83 -12.18
C ALA A 388 12.86 -30.14 -11.42
N ASP A 389 13.93 -30.85 -11.76
CA ASP A 389 14.29 -32.12 -11.12
C ASP A 389 14.59 -31.95 -9.62
N SER A 390 15.23 -30.84 -9.22
CA SER A 390 15.53 -30.59 -7.81
C SER A 390 14.27 -30.27 -7.00
N CYS A 391 13.30 -29.57 -7.61
CA CYS A 391 12.00 -29.30 -7.00
C CYS A 391 11.15 -30.58 -6.87
N GLU A 392 11.09 -31.40 -7.93
CA GLU A 392 10.30 -32.64 -7.93
C GLU A 392 10.87 -33.69 -6.95
N SER A 393 12.20 -33.76 -6.82
CA SER A 393 12.86 -34.57 -5.80
C SER A 393 12.56 -34.09 -4.38
N LEU A 394 12.53 -32.77 -4.16
CA LEU A 394 12.14 -32.18 -2.89
C LEU A 394 10.69 -32.51 -2.52
N PHE A 395 9.76 -32.40 -3.48
CA PHE A 395 8.34 -32.70 -3.25
C PHE A 395 8.15 -34.17 -2.87
N THR A 396 8.73 -35.08 -3.66
CA THR A 396 8.67 -36.52 -3.41
C THR A 396 9.28 -36.87 -2.05
N GLY A 397 10.42 -36.26 -1.72
CA GLY A 397 11.12 -36.47 -0.45
C GLY A 397 10.37 -35.97 0.79
N ASN A 398 9.44 -35.02 0.63
CA ASN A 398 8.61 -34.47 1.70
C ASN A 398 7.15 -34.94 1.62
N SER A 399 6.85 -35.98 0.82
CA SER A 399 5.50 -36.50 0.62
C SER A 399 4.49 -35.44 0.13
N ILE A 400 4.94 -34.46 -0.67
CA ILE A 400 4.09 -33.46 -1.30
C ILE A 400 3.66 -33.99 -2.67
N GLU A 401 2.36 -34.22 -2.86
CA GLU A 401 1.81 -34.51 -4.17
C GLU A 401 1.85 -33.26 -5.06
N PHE A 402 2.20 -33.41 -6.34
CA PHE A 402 2.32 -32.31 -7.29
C PHE A 402 1.78 -32.68 -8.68
N ARG A 403 1.29 -31.68 -9.43
CA ARG A 403 0.88 -31.79 -10.84
C ARG A 403 1.54 -30.72 -11.67
N LYS A 404 2.13 -31.07 -12.82
CA LYS A 404 2.73 -30.07 -13.72
C LYS A 404 1.61 -29.28 -14.42
N ALA A 405 1.68 -27.96 -14.40
CA ALA A 405 0.63 -27.13 -15.00
C ALA A 405 0.57 -27.23 -16.54
N TYR A 406 1.63 -27.72 -17.17
CA TYR A 406 1.70 -27.97 -18.61
C TYR A 406 1.09 -29.32 -19.02
N ASP A 407 0.58 -30.12 -18.07
CA ASP A 407 0.02 -31.43 -18.35
C ASP A 407 -1.43 -31.30 -18.85
N TYR A 408 -1.61 -30.72 -20.04
CA TYR A 408 -2.78 -31.02 -20.87
C TYR A 408 -2.64 -32.45 -21.39
N SER A 409 -2.75 -33.44 -20.52
CA SER A 409 -3.21 -34.75 -20.95
C SER A 409 -4.66 -34.55 -21.39
N LEU A 410 -4.85 -34.50 -22.72
CA LEU A 410 -6.13 -34.74 -23.35
C LEU A 410 -6.79 -35.89 -22.61
N VAL A 411 -7.93 -35.60 -21.99
CA VAL A 411 -8.92 -36.54 -21.47
C VAL A 411 -8.73 -37.89 -22.15
N GLN A 412 -8.09 -38.84 -21.45
CA GLN A 412 -8.25 -40.25 -21.76
C GLN A 412 -9.71 -40.52 -21.48
N ASN A 413 -10.50 -40.51 -22.56
CA ASN A 413 -11.90 -40.83 -22.52
C ASN A 413 -11.97 -42.32 -22.25
N ASP A 414 -12.13 -42.67 -20.97
CA ASP A 414 -12.37 -44.03 -20.53
C ASP A 414 -13.51 -44.63 -21.34
N GLY A 415 -13.22 -45.79 -21.90
CA GLY A 415 -14.10 -46.50 -22.82
C GLY A 415 -15.40 -46.90 -22.14
N CYS A 416 -16.49 -46.21 -22.49
CA CYS A 416 -17.80 -46.82 -22.46
C CYS A 416 -18.04 -47.58 -23.76
N SER A 417 -17.88 -48.90 -23.66
CA SER A 417 -18.35 -49.88 -24.63
C SER A 417 -19.86 -49.76 -24.84
N VAL A 418 -20.30 -49.33 -26.02
CA VAL A 418 -21.59 -49.73 -26.57
C VAL A 418 -21.39 -50.08 -28.05
N SER A 419 -21.49 -51.37 -28.31
CA SER A 419 -21.68 -51.95 -29.63
C SER A 419 -22.88 -51.31 -30.34
N HIS A 420 -22.75 -50.90 -31.59
CA HIS A 420 -23.69 -51.30 -32.65
C HIS A 420 -23.06 -51.07 -34.03
N THR A 421 -23.27 -52.08 -34.85
CA THR A 421 -22.73 -52.40 -36.17
C THR A 421 -23.42 -51.68 -37.31
N SER A 422 -22.78 -51.73 -38.49
CA SER A 422 -23.32 -51.57 -39.87
C SER A 422 -23.70 -50.13 -40.26
N ASP A 423 -23.46 -49.63 -41.47
CA ASP A 423 -22.85 -50.17 -42.69
C ASP A 423 -22.68 -48.99 -43.67
N THR A 424 -21.95 -49.25 -44.75
CA THR A 424 -21.96 -48.59 -46.08
C THR A 424 -21.20 -47.27 -46.29
N ASP A 425 -20.08 -47.43 -46.99
CA ASP A 425 -19.48 -46.49 -47.93
C ASP A 425 -20.46 -46.08 -49.02
N ASP A 426 -20.45 -44.79 -49.42
CA ASP A 426 -20.66 -44.44 -50.81
C ASP A 426 -20.06 -43.06 -51.17
N LYS A 427 -19.06 -43.13 -52.05
CA LYS A 427 -18.76 -42.29 -53.22
C LYS A 427 -18.65 -40.76 -53.11
N ASP A 428 -17.44 -40.32 -53.49
CA ASP A 428 -17.12 -39.24 -54.44
C ASP A 428 -18.28 -38.46 -55.08
N LEU A 429 -18.17 -37.13 -55.08
CA LEU A 429 -17.81 -36.33 -56.27
C LEU A 429 -18.04 -34.81 -56.05
N THR A 430 -16.97 -34.05 -56.29
CA THR A 430 -16.88 -32.75 -56.99
C THR A 430 -17.77 -31.53 -56.65
N ARG A 431 -17.04 -30.42 -56.39
CA ARG A 431 -17.25 -29.04 -56.89
C ARG A 431 -18.59 -28.33 -56.59
N SER A 432 -18.50 -27.24 -55.83
CA SER A 432 -18.88 -25.90 -56.36
C SER A 432 -18.30 -24.75 -55.52
N SER A 433 -17.82 -23.73 -56.23
CA SER A 433 -17.41 -22.44 -55.69
C SER A 433 -18.61 -21.49 -55.59
N HIS A 434 -18.74 -20.73 -54.49
CA HIS A 434 -18.67 -19.26 -54.49
C HIS A 434 -19.19 -18.58 -53.21
N LYS A 435 -18.45 -17.51 -52.85
CA LYS A 435 -18.87 -16.23 -52.24
C LYS A 435 -19.15 -16.16 -50.73
N LYS A 436 -18.16 -15.54 -50.06
CA LYS A 436 -18.27 -14.39 -49.13
C LYS A 436 -19.57 -14.26 -48.34
N ARG A 437 -19.44 -14.29 -47.00
CA ARG A 437 -20.08 -13.30 -46.13
C ARG A 437 -19.28 -13.11 -44.83
N LYS A 438 -18.63 -11.94 -44.72
CA LYS A 438 -18.29 -11.31 -43.44
C LYS A 438 -19.55 -11.26 -42.58
N ARG A 439 -19.44 -11.66 -41.31
CA ARG A 439 -20.32 -11.19 -40.25
C ARG A 439 -19.51 -11.05 -38.97
N ASP A 440 -19.09 -9.82 -38.73
CA ASP A 440 -18.80 -9.31 -37.39
C ASP A 440 -20.01 -9.56 -36.48
N LYS A 441 -19.78 -10.21 -35.34
CA LYS A 441 -20.69 -10.14 -34.20
C LYS A 441 -19.87 -9.87 -32.93
N LYS A 442 -19.81 -8.58 -32.60
CA LYS A 442 -19.62 -8.05 -31.25
C LYS A 442 -20.37 -8.92 -30.23
N ARG A 443 -19.66 -9.44 -29.23
CA ARG A 443 -20.23 -9.70 -27.91
C ARG A 443 -19.56 -8.76 -26.91
N ARG A 444 -20.39 -7.81 -26.44
CA ARG A 444 -20.16 -6.92 -25.31
C ARG A 444 -19.79 -7.76 -24.07
N ARG A 445 -18.76 -7.35 -23.33
CA ARG A 445 -18.70 -7.54 -21.88
C ARG A 445 -18.48 -6.20 -21.22
N HIS A 446 -19.22 -6.05 -20.14
CA HIS A 446 -19.55 -4.86 -19.36
C HIS A 446 -18.30 -4.18 -18.80
N ARG A 447 -18.26 -2.84 -18.87
CA ARG A 447 -17.47 -2.05 -17.91
C ARG A 447 -18.20 -2.10 -16.57
N TYR A 448 -17.48 -2.52 -15.54
CA TYR A 448 -17.63 -1.96 -14.21
C TYR A 448 -16.40 -1.10 -14.00
N ASP A 449 -16.62 0.21 -13.84
CA ASP A 449 -15.64 1.10 -13.25
C ASP A 449 -15.52 0.71 -11.78
N SER A 450 -14.31 0.33 -11.37
CA SER A 450 -13.89 0.22 -9.97
C SER A 450 -12.44 0.67 -9.96
N ASP A 451 -12.26 1.99 -9.92
CA ASP A 451 -11.00 2.59 -9.52
C ASP A 451 -10.84 2.35 -8.02
N GLU A 452 -9.97 1.43 -7.63
CA GLU A 452 -9.35 1.36 -6.31
C GLU A 452 -8.03 0.57 -6.43
N ASP A 453 -6.94 1.34 -6.53
CA ASP A 453 -5.64 1.15 -5.86
C ASP A 453 -5.09 -0.28 -5.72
N ASN A 454 -4.29 -0.70 -6.70
CA ASN A 454 -3.24 -1.71 -6.51
C ASN A 454 -1.89 -1.01 -6.34
N VAL A 455 -1.62 -0.52 -5.12
CA VAL A 455 -0.39 0.19 -4.76
C VAL A 455 0.78 -0.77 -4.50
N ASP A 456 0.54 -2.08 -4.44
CA ASP A 456 1.60 -3.10 -4.27
C ASP A 456 2.48 -3.27 -5.52
N GLN A 457 2.12 -2.67 -6.66
CA GLN A 457 2.97 -2.65 -7.86
C GLN A 457 3.87 -1.40 -7.97
N LEU A 458 3.73 -0.40 -7.10
CA LEU A 458 4.45 0.86 -7.22
C LEU A 458 5.83 0.90 -6.55
N LEU A 459 6.25 -0.18 -5.88
CA LEU A 459 7.62 -0.38 -5.40
C LEU A 459 8.46 -1.34 -6.28
N GLU A 460 7.90 -1.85 -7.39
CA GLU A 460 8.62 -2.72 -8.34
C GLU A 460 9.19 -1.98 -9.57
N LEU A 461 9.09 -0.64 -9.63
CA LEU A 461 9.64 0.13 -10.76
C LEU A 461 11.09 0.56 -10.54
N GLY A 462 11.99 -0.42 -10.65
CA GLY A 462 13.44 -0.24 -10.74
C GLY A 462 14.05 -1.10 -11.84
N THR A 463 13.79 -0.75 -13.11
CA THR A 463 14.54 -1.22 -14.30
C THR A 463 14.66 -2.74 -14.54
N PHE A 464 13.63 -3.33 -15.16
CA PHE A 464 13.79 -4.54 -15.99
C PHE A 464 13.28 -4.29 -17.42
N THR A 465 13.90 -3.33 -18.12
CA THR A 465 13.78 -3.25 -19.58
C THR A 465 14.81 -4.14 -20.23
N GLY A 466 14.41 -5.37 -20.57
CA GLY A 466 15.29 -6.31 -21.27
C GLY A 466 14.61 -7.62 -21.65
N LYS A 467 13.66 -7.58 -22.59
CA LYS A 467 13.15 -8.77 -23.28
C LYS A 467 14.28 -9.70 -23.74
N ARG A 468 14.33 -10.91 -23.17
CA ARG A 468 14.62 -12.19 -23.84
C ARG A 468 13.75 -13.23 -23.12
N ALA A 469 12.52 -13.54 -23.52
CA ALA A 469 12.15 -14.36 -24.70
C ALA A 469 13.02 -15.62 -24.94
N ILE A 470 13.79 -16.08 -23.95
CA ILE A 470 14.52 -17.37 -23.97
C ILE A 470 14.57 -17.88 -22.53
N GLU A 471 13.48 -18.48 -22.03
CA GLU A 471 13.47 -19.41 -20.87
C GLU A 471 12.05 -19.96 -20.63
N SER A 472 11.39 -20.46 -21.69
CA SER A 472 10.11 -21.20 -21.57
C SER A 472 10.34 -22.67 -21.20
N GLN A 473 11.16 -22.94 -20.17
CA GLN A 473 11.48 -24.30 -19.70
C GLN A 473 11.42 -24.47 -18.17
N CYS A 474 11.03 -23.46 -17.40
CA CYS A 474 10.64 -23.67 -16.01
C CYS A 474 9.19 -24.16 -15.95
N GLY A 475 9.00 -25.43 -15.58
CA GLY A 475 7.70 -25.97 -15.24
C GLY A 475 7.08 -25.19 -14.08
N SER A 476 5.76 -25.06 -14.06
CA SER A 476 5.00 -24.63 -12.88
C SER A 476 4.22 -25.81 -12.32
N TRP A 477 4.02 -25.85 -11.01
CA TRP A 477 3.42 -27.00 -10.32
C TRP A 477 2.22 -26.59 -9.48
N TYR A 478 1.14 -27.36 -9.55
CA TYR A 478 0.09 -27.35 -8.53
C TYR A 478 0.50 -28.29 -7.41
N LEU A 479 0.41 -27.85 -6.16
CA LEU A 479 0.87 -28.63 -5.00
C LEU A 479 -0.31 -29.03 -4.12
N SER A 480 -0.19 -30.16 -3.45
CA SER A 480 -1.18 -30.60 -2.44
C SER A 480 -1.20 -29.73 -1.19
N THR A 481 -0.15 -28.94 -0.93
CA THR A 481 -0.06 -28.07 0.24
C THR A 481 -1.09 -26.94 0.25
N ASP A 482 -1.64 -26.58 -0.91
CA ASP A 482 -2.71 -25.61 -1.09
C ASP A 482 -3.93 -26.20 -1.81
N ASP A 483 -4.15 -27.51 -1.68
CA ASP A 483 -5.26 -28.23 -2.34
C ASP A 483 -5.30 -28.03 -3.87
N PHE A 484 -4.12 -27.87 -4.50
CA PHE A 484 -3.95 -27.59 -5.92
C PHE A 484 -4.65 -26.29 -6.38
N SER A 485 -4.73 -25.28 -5.52
CA SER A 485 -5.46 -24.04 -5.79
C SER A 485 -4.75 -23.11 -6.78
N ALA A 486 -3.41 -23.08 -6.76
CA ALA A 486 -2.60 -22.19 -7.60
C ALA A 486 -1.40 -22.91 -8.23
N PRO A 487 -0.96 -22.50 -9.43
CA PRO A 487 0.32 -22.93 -9.99
C PRO A 487 1.46 -22.12 -9.37
N TRP A 488 2.53 -22.83 -8.96
CA TRP A 488 3.72 -22.25 -8.35
C TRP A 488 4.93 -22.38 -9.27
N ASP A 489 5.66 -21.29 -9.47
CA ASP A 489 6.90 -21.25 -10.25
C ASP A 489 8.11 -21.58 -9.35
N ILE A 490 9.25 -21.93 -9.97
CA ILE A 490 10.52 -22.22 -9.25
C ILE A 490 10.88 -21.08 -8.29
N ALA A 491 10.64 -19.83 -8.68
CA ALA A 491 10.94 -18.67 -7.86
C ALA A 491 10.07 -18.59 -6.59
N ASP A 492 8.81 -19.03 -6.66
CA ASP A 492 7.79 -18.87 -5.62
C ASP A 492 7.70 -20.07 -4.67
N ILE A 493 8.18 -21.24 -5.09
CA ILE A 493 8.19 -22.46 -4.25
C ILE A 493 8.86 -22.25 -2.88
N PRO A 494 10.06 -21.63 -2.76
CA PRO A 494 10.68 -21.40 -1.46
C PRO A 494 9.80 -20.59 -0.51
N ASP A 495 9.13 -19.55 -1.02
CA ASP A 495 8.28 -18.65 -0.24
C ASP A 495 7.01 -19.38 0.22
N HIS A 496 6.34 -20.07 -0.69
CA HIS A 496 5.13 -20.85 -0.40
C HIS A 496 5.37 -21.94 0.64
N LEU A 497 6.40 -22.78 0.46
CA LEU A 497 6.67 -23.91 1.36
C LEU A 497 7.14 -23.46 2.74
N SER A 498 7.95 -22.41 2.83
CA SER A 498 8.34 -21.82 4.11
C SER A 498 7.12 -21.23 4.85
N THR A 499 6.21 -20.58 4.12
CA THR A 499 4.96 -20.04 4.66
C THR A 499 4.02 -21.15 5.14
N CYS A 500 3.95 -22.28 4.43
CA CYS A 500 3.21 -23.46 4.86
C CYS A 500 3.75 -24.01 6.19
N TYR A 501 5.07 -24.18 6.30
CA TYR A 501 5.74 -24.55 7.54
C TYR A 501 5.36 -23.57 8.67
N LEU A 502 5.53 -22.27 8.43
CA LEU A 502 5.25 -21.24 9.42
C LEU A 502 3.81 -21.32 9.92
N ARG A 503 2.84 -21.44 9.00
CA ARG A 503 1.41 -21.48 9.34
C ARG A 503 1.05 -22.69 10.20
N VAL A 504 1.61 -23.87 9.90
CA VAL A 504 1.37 -25.10 10.67
C VAL A 504 1.88 -24.93 12.11
N TRP A 505 3.13 -24.50 12.25
CA TRP A 505 3.77 -24.43 13.56
C TRP A 505 3.28 -23.25 14.41
N LEU A 506 2.95 -22.11 13.80
CA LEU A 506 2.33 -21.00 14.53
C LEU A 506 0.93 -21.35 15.02
N LYS A 507 0.10 -21.99 14.20
CA LYS A 507 -1.22 -22.46 14.66
C LYS A 507 -1.10 -23.42 15.83
N TRP A 508 -0.17 -24.37 15.74
CA TRP A 508 0.00 -25.38 16.78
C TRP A 508 0.63 -24.84 18.06
N ALA A 509 1.62 -23.94 17.96
CA ALA A 509 2.41 -23.48 19.11
C ALA A 509 1.86 -22.20 19.76
N CYS A 510 1.31 -21.29 18.95
CA CYS A 510 1.03 -19.91 19.37
C CYS A 510 -0.46 -19.57 19.41
N PHE A 511 -1.30 -20.20 18.58
CA PHE A 511 -2.70 -19.78 18.38
C PHE A 511 -3.75 -20.84 18.74
N ARG A 512 -3.51 -21.60 19.81
CA ARG A 512 -4.44 -22.63 20.32
C ARG A 512 -5.72 -22.08 20.92
#